data_AF-A0A8K9WZ21-F1
#
_entry.id   AF-A0A8K9WZ21-F1
#
_cell.length_a   1.000
_cell.length_b   1.000
_cell.length_c   1.000
_cell.angle_alpha   90.00
_cell.angle_beta   90.00
_cell.angle_gamma   90.00
#
_symmetry.space_group_name_H-M   'P 1'
#
loop_
_entity.id
_entity.type
_entity.pdbx_description
1 polymer ?
#
loop_
_entity_poly.entity_id
_entity_poly.type
_entity_poly.pdbx_seq_one_letter_code
_entity_poly.pdbx_strand_id
1 'polypeptide(L)'
;MVGRNMVGRNVVGRNMVGRNMVGRNMVGRNVVGRNMVGRNMVGRNMVGRNVVGRNVVDRNVVGRNVVGRNVVGRNVVGRNVVGRNVVGRNMVGRNVVGRNIVDRNMVGRNIVDRNMVGRNMVDRNMVGRNMVGRNMVGLNMVGRNMVGRNIVDRNMVGRNMVGRNMVGRNMVDRNMVGRNMVGRNMVGRNMVGRNMVGRNMVDRNMVGRNMVGRNMVDRNMVDRNMVSRNMVGRNMVGRNVVGRNMVGRNMVGRNVVGRNVVDRNVVGRNVVGRNMVDRNMVDRNMVGRNMVGRNMVGRNMVDMVGRNVVGRNVVGRSVVDSNVVGRNVVGRNVVGRNVVGRNMVGRNMVGRNMVDRNIVDDFISVSHEFPCEGEWKLVVCNREWQLNASVTN
;
A
#
# COMPACT_ATOMS: atom_id res chain seq x y z
N MET A 1 24.79 37.66 -16.69
CA MET A 1 23.70 38.42 -17.34
C MET A 1 22.56 38.60 -16.35
N VAL A 2 22.08 39.83 -16.15
CA VAL A 2 20.94 40.12 -15.27
C VAL A 2 19.90 40.89 -16.08
N GLY A 3 18.74 40.28 -16.33
CA GLY A 3 17.58 40.98 -16.87
C GLY A 3 16.75 41.52 -15.71
N ARG A 4 16.68 42.85 -15.58
CA ARG A 4 15.83 43.52 -14.58
C ARG A 4 14.56 44.02 -15.28
N ASN A 5 13.39 43.64 -14.77
CA ASN A 5 12.05 44.09 -15.19
C ASN A 5 11.82 44.04 -16.71
N MET A 6 11.33 42.90 -17.21
CA MET A 6 10.98 42.75 -18.62
C MET A 6 9.47 42.57 -18.76
N VAL A 7 8.80 43.56 -19.35
CA VAL A 7 7.37 43.55 -19.63
C VAL A 7 7.17 43.56 -21.15
N GLY A 8 6.41 42.60 -21.67
CA GLY A 8 6.12 42.56 -23.11
C GLY A 8 5.30 41.35 -23.52
N ARG A 9 4.73 41.38 -24.72
CA ARG A 9 3.91 40.26 -25.24
C ARG A 9 4.70 38.94 -25.26
N ASN A 10 5.99 38.99 -25.60
CA ASN A 10 6.91 37.87 -25.56
C ASN A 10 8.22 38.29 -24.86
N VAL A 11 8.56 37.66 -23.74
CA VAL A 11 9.85 37.82 -23.05
C VAL A 11 10.67 36.57 -23.33
N VAL A 12 11.77 36.70 -24.08
CA VAL A 12 12.53 35.54 -24.57
C VAL A 12 14.04 35.72 -24.33
N GLY A 13 14.64 34.77 -23.61
CA GLY A 13 16.09 34.60 -23.54
C GLY A 13 16.53 33.40 -24.38
N ARG A 14 17.52 33.57 -25.26
CA ARG A 14 18.08 32.51 -26.12
C ARG A 14 19.60 32.48 -26.01
N ASN A 15 20.17 31.27 -26.08
CA ASN A 15 21.61 31.03 -26.22
C ASN A 15 22.43 31.83 -25.18
N MET A 16 21.97 31.81 -23.92
CA MET A 16 22.60 32.57 -22.86
C MET A 16 23.67 31.73 -22.19
N VAL A 17 24.92 32.20 -22.23
CA VAL A 17 26.04 31.59 -21.53
C VAL A 17 26.54 32.56 -20.47
N GLY A 18 26.69 32.09 -19.22
CA GLY A 18 27.25 32.94 -18.19
C GLY A 18 27.31 32.28 -16.82
N ARG A 19 28.25 32.77 -15.98
CA ARG A 19 28.45 32.24 -14.62
C ARG A 19 27.18 32.36 -13.76
N ASN A 20 26.50 33.51 -13.81
CA ASN A 20 25.22 33.75 -13.14
C ASN A 20 24.21 34.37 -14.12
N MET A 21 23.08 33.70 -14.31
CA MET A 21 21.93 34.16 -15.10
C MET A 21 20.75 34.40 -14.17
N VAL A 22 20.30 35.65 -14.07
CA VAL A 22 19.17 36.01 -13.21
C VAL A 22 18.13 36.79 -14.02
N GLY A 23 16.93 36.22 -14.16
CA GLY A 23 15.75 36.92 -14.66
C GLY A 23 14.86 37.33 -13.50
N ARG A 24 14.56 38.63 -13.37
CA ARG A 24 13.65 39.15 -12.34
C ARG A 24 12.46 39.83 -13.00
N ASN A 25 11.28 39.63 -12.43
CA ASN A 25 10.05 40.36 -12.76
C ASN A 25 9.78 40.32 -14.27
N MET A 26 9.57 39.11 -14.79
CA MET A 26 9.29 38.88 -16.20
C MET A 26 7.80 38.70 -16.38
N VAL A 27 7.15 39.66 -17.04
CA VAL A 27 5.71 39.66 -17.27
C VAL A 27 5.45 39.64 -18.77
N GLY A 28 4.72 38.63 -19.24
CA GLY A 28 4.37 38.56 -20.65
C GLY A 28 3.43 37.41 -20.97
N ARG A 29 2.79 37.45 -22.15
CA ARG A 29 1.95 36.32 -22.59
C ARG A 29 2.77 35.05 -22.70
N ASN A 30 4.00 35.15 -23.18
CA ASN A 30 4.99 34.06 -23.21
C ASN A 30 6.30 34.51 -22.56
N VAL A 31 6.75 33.77 -21.54
CA VAL A 31 8.08 33.93 -20.92
C VAL A 31 8.88 32.67 -21.22
N VAL A 32 9.94 32.78 -22.03
CA VAL A 32 10.67 31.62 -22.56
C VAL A 32 12.18 31.77 -22.39
N GLY A 33 12.81 30.81 -21.73
CA GLY A 33 14.26 30.63 -21.74
C GLY A 33 14.66 29.40 -22.55
N ARG A 34 15.63 29.56 -23.46
CA ARG A 34 16.17 28.45 -24.30
C ARG A 34 17.68 28.44 -24.29
N ASN A 35 18.25 27.24 -24.29
CA ASN A 35 19.68 27.00 -24.49
C ASN A 35 20.51 27.87 -23.54
N MET A 36 20.40 27.54 -22.26
CA MET A 36 20.99 28.34 -21.19
C MET A 36 22.03 27.48 -20.47
N VAL A 37 23.27 27.97 -20.42
CA VAL A 37 24.41 27.24 -19.85
C VAL A 37 25.17 28.12 -18.87
N GLY A 38 25.45 27.57 -17.69
CA GLY A 38 26.12 28.35 -16.65
C GLY A 38 26.36 27.60 -15.35
N ARG A 39 26.62 28.37 -14.28
CA ARG A 39 26.76 27.83 -12.92
C ARG A 39 25.46 27.99 -12.14
N ASN A 40 24.80 29.15 -12.25
CA ASN A 40 23.55 29.43 -11.55
C ASN A 40 22.54 30.11 -12.48
N MET A 41 21.35 29.52 -12.60
CA MET A 41 20.17 30.12 -13.19
C MET A 41 19.09 30.34 -12.16
N VAL A 42 18.59 31.58 -12.08
CA VAL A 42 17.49 31.94 -11.19
C VAL A 42 16.44 32.76 -11.94
N GLY A 43 15.24 32.20 -12.09
CA GLY A 43 14.04 32.92 -12.51
C GLY A 43 13.22 33.32 -11.29
N ARG A 44 12.94 34.62 -11.12
CA ARG A 44 12.08 35.14 -10.05
C ARG A 44 10.91 35.92 -10.63
N ASN A 45 9.73 35.73 -10.03
CA ASN A 45 8.52 36.51 -10.31
C ASN A 45 8.22 36.49 -11.82
N MET A 46 7.97 35.28 -12.33
CA MET A 46 7.65 35.07 -13.74
C MET A 46 6.15 34.93 -13.87
N VAL A 47 5.51 35.84 -14.58
CA VAL A 47 4.06 35.84 -14.79
C VAL A 47 3.79 35.76 -16.29
N GLY A 48 3.05 34.73 -16.71
CA GLY A 48 2.63 34.65 -18.09
C GLY A 48 1.68 33.52 -18.41
N ARG A 49 0.99 33.60 -19.55
CA ARG A 49 0.13 32.50 -19.99
C ARG A 49 0.95 31.22 -20.21
N ASN A 50 2.15 31.35 -20.77
CA ASN A 50 3.10 30.26 -20.91
C ASN A 50 4.46 30.65 -20.34
N VAL A 51 4.97 29.89 -19.36
CA VAL A 51 6.33 30.01 -18.83
C VAL A 51 7.11 28.75 -19.18
N VAL A 52 8.18 28.86 -19.97
CA VAL A 52 8.88 27.69 -20.53
C VAL A 52 10.39 27.81 -20.38
N GLY A 53 11.01 26.82 -19.76
CA GLY A 53 12.46 26.59 -19.79
C GLY A 53 12.80 25.38 -20.67
N ARG A 54 13.74 25.54 -21.61
CA ARG A 54 14.24 24.44 -22.45
C ARG A 54 15.75 24.42 -22.49
N ASN A 55 16.32 23.22 -22.44
CA ASN A 55 17.75 22.96 -22.61
C ASN A 55 18.56 23.83 -21.64
N VAL A 56 18.41 23.53 -20.36
CA VAL A 56 19.06 24.25 -19.27
C VAL A 56 20.13 23.36 -18.68
N VAL A 57 21.37 23.83 -18.70
CA VAL A 57 22.50 23.10 -18.12
C VAL A 57 23.21 24.01 -17.13
N ASP A 58 22.91 23.83 -15.84
CA ASP A 58 23.50 24.64 -14.78
C ASP A 58 23.74 23.82 -13.52
N ARG A 59 24.75 24.19 -12.73
CA ARG A 59 24.92 23.58 -11.40
C ARG A 59 23.69 23.79 -10.52
N ASN A 60 23.07 24.97 -10.58
CA ASN A 60 21.84 25.28 -9.84
C ASN A 60 20.81 25.94 -10.76
N VAL A 61 19.63 25.33 -10.88
CA VAL A 61 18.46 25.86 -11.61
C VAL A 61 17.35 26.12 -10.60
N VAL A 62 16.91 27.38 -10.48
CA VAL A 62 15.89 27.76 -9.49
C VAL A 62 14.79 28.61 -10.13
N GLY A 63 13.55 28.13 -10.07
CA GLY A 63 12.35 28.91 -10.36
C GLY A 63 11.65 29.32 -9.08
N ARG A 64 11.38 30.62 -8.89
CA ARG A 64 10.62 31.15 -7.75
C ARG A 64 9.46 32.01 -8.20
N ASN A 65 8.31 31.83 -7.57
CA ASN A 65 7.12 32.64 -7.78
C ASN A 65 6.76 32.69 -9.27
N VAL A 66 6.36 31.53 -9.79
CA VAL A 66 6.05 31.37 -11.20
C VAL A 66 4.55 31.20 -11.34
N VAL A 67 3.90 32.12 -12.03
CA VAL A 67 2.46 32.08 -12.25
C VAL A 67 2.20 31.94 -13.73
N GLY A 68 1.48 30.90 -14.12
CA GLY A 68 1.07 30.79 -15.51
C GLY A 68 0.09 29.68 -15.84
N ARG A 69 -0.65 29.83 -16.94
CA ARG A 69 -1.58 28.79 -17.37
C ARG A 69 -0.82 27.50 -17.71
N ASN A 70 0.32 27.61 -18.37
CA ASN A 70 1.21 26.47 -18.63
C ASN A 70 2.63 26.81 -18.14
N VAL A 71 3.18 26.00 -17.24
CA VAL A 71 4.57 26.08 -16.78
C VAL A 71 5.30 24.80 -17.19
N VAL A 72 6.37 24.92 -17.98
CA VAL A 72 7.02 23.76 -18.59
C VAL A 72 8.54 23.85 -18.46
N GLY A 73 9.15 22.84 -17.84
CA GLY A 73 10.59 22.59 -17.87
C GLY A 73 10.91 21.40 -18.77
N ARG A 74 11.83 21.57 -19.71
CA ARG A 74 12.31 20.48 -20.60
C ARG A 74 13.81 20.42 -20.65
N ASN A 75 14.37 19.21 -20.55
CA ASN A 75 15.80 18.95 -20.69
C ASN A 75 16.60 19.85 -19.74
N VAL A 76 16.39 19.63 -18.44
CA VAL A 76 17.06 20.40 -17.38
C VAL A 76 18.09 19.51 -16.74
N VAL A 77 19.36 19.88 -16.84
CA VAL A 77 20.48 19.17 -16.22
C VAL A 77 21.08 20.09 -15.16
N GLY A 78 21.15 19.62 -13.93
CA GLY A 78 21.82 20.38 -12.89
C GLY A 78 22.03 19.66 -11.59
N ARG A 79 23.00 20.10 -10.79
CA ARG A 79 23.22 19.50 -9.46
C ARG A 79 22.01 19.74 -8.55
N ASN A 80 21.43 20.93 -8.58
CA ASN A 80 20.20 21.26 -7.86
C ASN A 80 19.18 21.88 -8.81
N VAL A 81 17.99 21.28 -8.92
CA VAL A 81 16.86 21.81 -9.69
C VAL A 81 15.71 22.06 -8.71
N VAL A 82 15.25 23.30 -8.60
CA VAL A 82 14.28 23.70 -7.57
C VAL A 82 13.15 24.54 -8.15
N GLY A 83 11.92 24.05 -8.04
CA GLY A 83 10.68 24.82 -8.20
C GLY A 83 10.14 25.27 -6.84
N ARG A 84 9.83 26.56 -6.68
CA ARG A 84 9.20 27.09 -5.47
C ARG A 84 8.06 28.06 -5.80
N ASN A 85 6.91 27.84 -5.17
CA ASN A 85 5.73 28.68 -5.29
C ASN A 85 5.33 28.82 -6.77
N VAL A 86 4.95 27.70 -7.39
CA VAL A 86 4.50 27.71 -8.78
C VAL A 86 3.00 27.50 -8.79
N VAL A 87 2.29 28.42 -9.43
CA VAL A 87 0.85 28.34 -9.63
C VAL A 87 0.59 28.21 -11.12
N GLY A 88 -0.06 27.12 -11.52
CA GLY A 88 -0.44 27.00 -12.92
C GLY A 88 -1.46 25.94 -13.24
N ARG A 89 -2.22 26.14 -14.32
CA ARG A 89 -3.24 25.17 -14.72
C ARG A 89 -2.58 23.85 -15.14
N ASN A 90 -1.51 23.90 -15.93
CA ASN A 90 -0.73 22.73 -16.32
C ASN A 90 0.75 22.98 -16.01
N MET A 91 1.35 22.10 -15.20
CA MET A 91 2.77 22.13 -14.86
C MET A 91 3.41 20.83 -15.32
N VAL A 92 4.50 20.93 -16.09
CA VAL A 92 5.18 19.77 -16.68
C VAL A 92 6.69 19.87 -16.53
N GLY A 93 7.28 18.94 -15.77
CA GLY A 93 8.69 18.61 -15.79
C GLY A 93 8.96 17.46 -16.75
N ARG A 94 9.91 17.60 -17.68
CA ARG A 94 10.30 16.53 -18.60
C ARG A 94 11.82 16.45 -18.76
N ASN A 95 12.35 15.25 -18.63
CA ASN A 95 13.77 14.96 -18.80
C ASN A 95 14.63 15.85 -17.89
N VAL A 96 14.45 15.70 -16.57
CA VAL A 96 15.25 16.44 -15.58
C VAL A 96 16.25 15.48 -14.97
N VAL A 97 17.52 15.86 -15.04
CA VAL A 97 18.62 15.12 -14.44
C VAL A 97 19.26 15.99 -13.38
N GLY A 98 19.29 15.52 -12.14
CA GLY A 98 20.00 16.25 -11.11
C GLY A 98 20.25 15.53 -9.81
N ARG A 99 21.25 15.99 -9.04
CA ARG A 99 21.52 15.36 -7.73
C ARG A 99 20.36 15.60 -6.77
N ASN A 100 19.83 16.81 -6.72
CA ASN A 100 18.65 17.15 -5.93
C ASN A 100 17.61 17.82 -6.82
N ILE A 101 16.41 17.25 -6.90
CA ILE A 101 15.26 17.83 -7.58
C ILE A 101 14.19 18.08 -6.52
N VAL A 102 13.71 19.32 -6.41
CA VAL A 102 12.82 19.73 -5.33
C VAL A 102 11.72 20.64 -5.82
N ASP A 103 10.48 20.21 -5.69
CA ASP A 103 9.31 21.04 -5.91
C ASP A 103 8.62 21.37 -4.58
N ARG A 104 8.32 22.66 -4.38
CA ARG A 104 7.68 23.17 -3.17
C ARG A 104 6.54 24.11 -3.49
N ASN A 105 5.42 23.90 -2.81
CA ASN A 105 4.24 24.77 -2.88
C ASN A 105 3.78 24.92 -4.33
N MET A 106 3.41 23.81 -4.95
CA MET A 106 2.92 23.78 -6.33
C MET A 106 1.41 23.68 -6.29
N VAL A 107 0.72 24.61 -6.94
CA VAL A 107 -0.74 24.61 -7.04
C VAL A 107 -1.14 24.55 -8.51
N GLY A 108 -1.89 23.52 -8.89
CA GLY A 108 -2.32 23.41 -10.27
C GLY A 108 -3.39 22.39 -10.59
N ARG A 109 -3.99 22.48 -11.78
CA ARG A 109 -4.98 21.48 -12.19
C ARG A 109 -4.29 20.17 -12.58
N ASN A 110 -3.19 20.24 -13.32
CA ASN A 110 -2.40 19.09 -13.73
C ASN A 110 -0.93 19.35 -13.40
N ILE A 111 -0.29 18.46 -12.63
CA ILE A 111 1.13 18.48 -12.31
C ILE A 111 1.72 17.16 -12.78
N VAL A 112 2.71 17.21 -13.66
CA VAL A 112 3.22 16.02 -14.35
C VAL A 112 4.73 16.05 -14.45
N ASP A 113 5.38 15.05 -13.85
CA ASP A 113 6.82 14.84 -13.97
C ASP A 113 7.12 13.57 -14.76
N ARG A 114 8.02 13.70 -15.73
CA ARG A 114 8.38 12.61 -16.66
C ARG A 114 9.87 12.49 -16.82
N ASN A 115 10.37 11.27 -16.73
CA ASN A 115 11.77 10.93 -16.97
C ASN A 115 12.68 11.78 -16.07
N MET A 116 12.53 11.58 -14.76
CA MET A 116 13.29 12.30 -13.75
C MET A 116 14.38 11.37 -13.22
N VAL A 117 15.64 11.81 -13.27
CA VAL A 117 16.75 11.05 -12.72
C VAL A 117 17.42 11.91 -11.66
N GLY A 118 17.43 11.43 -10.42
CA GLY A 118 18.15 12.16 -9.40
C GLY A 118 18.43 11.42 -8.11
N ARG A 119 19.45 11.88 -7.37
CA ARG A 119 19.80 11.23 -6.10
C ARG A 119 18.71 11.43 -5.06
N ASN A 120 18.21 12.66 -4.92
CA ASN A 120 17.12 13.01 -4.03
C ASN A 120 16.04 13.76 -4.82
N MET A 121 14.81 13.26 -4.81
CA MET A 121 13.63 13.89 -5.41
C MET A 121 12.60 14.13 -4.32
N VAL A 122 12.15 15.39 -4.18
CA VAL A 122 11.32 15.80 -3.06
C VAL A 122 10.21 16.74 -3.51
N ASP A 123 8.98 16.31 -3.33
CA ASP A 123 7.78 17.10 -3.56
C ASP A 123 7.14 17.46 -2.22
N ARG A 124 6.88 18.75 -2.01
CA ARG A 124 6.26 19.26 -0.78
C ARG A 124 5.12 20.20 -1.07
N ASN A 125 4.01 19.99 -0.36
CA ASN A 125 2.84 20.87 -0.39
C ASN A 125 2.32 21.03 -1.83
N MET A 126 1.93 19.91 -2.42
CA MET A 126 1.42 19.85 -3.79
C MET A 126 -0.10 19.82 -3.72
N VAL A 127 -0.75 20.78 -4.38
CA VAL A 127 -2.21 20.79 -4.50
C VAL A 127 -2.56 20.72 -5.96
N GLY A 128 -3.24 19.64 -6.36
CA GLY A 128 -3.76 19.60 -7.72
C GLY A 128 -4.77 18.54 -8.05
N ARG A 129 -5.55 18.77 -9.12
CA ARG A 129 -6.59 17.81 -9.51
C ARG A 129 -5.97 16.50 -9.98
N ASN A 130 -4.93 16.56 -10.81
CA ASN A 130 -4.18 15.39 -11.27
C ASN A 130 -2.69 15.61 -11.02
N MET A 131 -2.06 14.70 -10.27
CA MET A 131 -0.61 14.67 -10.03
C MET A 131 -0.07 13.34 -10.55
N VAL A 132 0.93 13.40 -11.42
CA VAL A 132 1.46 12.22 -12.11
C VAL A 132 2.98 12.22 -12.14
N GLY A 133 3.59 11.24 -11.47
CA GLY A 133 5.00 10.88 -11.62
C GLY A 133 5.16 9.73 -12.61
N ARG A 134 6.05 9.86 -13.60
CA ARG A 134 6.33 8.76 -14.55
C ARG A 134 7.82 8.62 -14.82
N ASN A 135 8.29 7.36 -14.77
CA ASN A 135 9.67 6.99 -15.09
C ASN A 135 10.65 7.81 -14.23
N MET A 136 10.57 7.67 -12.91
CA MET A 136 11.50 8.35 -12.01
C MET A 136 12.50 7.36 -11.43
N VAL A 137 13.78 7.74 -11.47
CA VAL A 137 14.87 6.94 -10.93
C VAL A 137 15.62 7.77 -9.90
N GLY A 138 15.69 7.27 -8.66
CA GLY A 138 16.47 7.96 -7.64
C GLY A 138 16.77 7.20 -6.37
N LEU A 139 17.76 7.65 -5.59
CA LEU A 139 18.06 6.99 -4.33
C LEU A 139 16.98 7.27 -3.28
N ASN A 140 16.55 8.51 -3.15
CA ASN A 140 15.51 8.91 -2.21
C ASN A 140 14.42 9.69 -2.95
N MET A 141 13.18 9.21 -2.89
CA MET A 141 12.00 9.87 -3.46
C MET A 141 10.98 10.12 -2.34
N VAL A 142 10.59 11.37 -2.15
CA VAL A 142 9.76 11.79 -1.01
C VAL A 142 8.63 12.71 -1.46
N GLY A 143 7.40 12.25 -1.33
CA GLY A 143 6.19 13.07 -1.46
C GLY A 143 5.63 13.44 -0.09
N ARG A 144 5.39 14.73 0.17
CA ARG A 144 4.80 15.21 1.43
C ARG A 144 3.66 16.19 1.20
N ASN A 145 2.59 16.02 1.97
CA ASN A 145 1.45 16.93 2.00
C ASN A 145 0.88 17.14 0.59
N MET A 146 0.43 16.05 -0.01
CA MET A 146 -0.11 16.06 -1.37
C MET A 146 -1.63 15.96 -1.30
N VAL A 147 -2.32 16.92 -1.90
CA VAL A 147 -3.79 16.95 -1.96
C VAL A 147 -4.21 16.93 -3.41
N GLY A 148 -4.97 15.92 -3.81
CA GLY A 148 -5.46 15.88 -5.18
C GLY A 148 -6.56 14.89 -5.48
N ARG A 149 -7.24 15.06 -6.62
CA ARG A 149 -8.28 14.09 -7.01
C ARG A 149 -7.66 12.79 -7.48
N ASN A 150 -6.59 12.85 -8.28
CA ASN A 150 -5.86 11.70 -8.76
C ASN A 150 -4.37 11.91 -8.49
N ILE A 151 -3.74 10.99 -7.77
CA ILE A 151 -2.28 10.93 -7.54
C ILE A 151 -1.80 9.61 -8.12
N VAL A 152 -0.87 9.66 -9.07
CA VAL A 152 -0.47 8.46 -9.83
C VAL A 152 1.04 8.43 -10.03
N ASP A 153 1.68 7.40 -9.47
CA ASP A 153 3.09 7.13 -9.71
C ASP A 153 3.24 5.87 -10.58
N ARG A 154 4.11 5.97 -11.60
CA ARG A 154 4.36 4.88 -12.56
C ARG A 154 5.84 4.71 -12.84
N ASN A 155 6.29 3.46 -12.81
CA ASN A 155 7.65 3.08 -13.15
C ASN A 155 8.67 3.85 -12.31
N MET A 156 8.60 3.64 -11.00
CA MET A 156 9.48 4.29 -10.04
C MET A 156 10.54 3.30 -9.59
N VAL A 157 11.80 3.70 -9.69
CA VAL A 157 12.91 2.89 -9.20
C VAL A 157 13.68 3.70 -8.17
N GLY A 158 13.75 3.20 -6.94
CA GLY A 158 14.58 3.85 -5.95
C GLY A 158 14.88 3.10 -4.69
N ARG A 159 15.91 3.54 -3.96
CA ARG A 159 16.31 2.85 -2.72
C ARG A 159 15.29 3.12 -1.60
N ASN A 160 14.87 4.37 -1.42
CA ASN A 160 13.89 4.76 -0.42
C ASN A 160 12.79 5.60 -1.09
N MET A 161 11.55 5.14 -1.00
CA MET A 161 10.37 5.84 -1.51
C MET A 161 9.41 6.09 -0.36
N VAL A 162 9.05 7.35 -0.12
CA VAL A 162 8.23 7.75 1.03
C VAL A 162 7.11 8.68 0.60
N GLY A 163 5.87 8.26 0.80
CA GLY A 163 4.68 9.11 0.73
C GLY A 163 4.16 9.43 2.12
N ARG A 164 3.97 10.72 2.44
CA ARG A 164 3.43 11.14 3.75
C ARG A 164 2.33 12.19 3.60
N ASN A 165 1.25 12.02 4.38
CA ASN A 165 0.12 12.95 4.45
C ASN A 165 -0.46 13.20 3.05
N MET A 166 -0.96 12.14 2.42
CA MET A 166 -1.54 12.22 1.07
C MET A 166 -3.05 12.10 1.17
N VAL A 167 -3.76 13.07 0.58
CA VAL A 167 -5.21 13.06 0.51
C VAL A 167 -5.63 13.03 -0.93
N GLY A 168 -6.33 11.99 -1.34
CA GLY A 168 -6.90 12.00 -2.68
C GLY A 168 -7.99 11.01 -2.99
N ARG A 169 -8.79 11.31 -4.01
CA ARG A 169 -9.90 10.42 -4.38
C ARG A 169 -9.37 9.10 -4.94
N ASN A 170 -8.37 9.15 -5.82
CA ASN A 170 -7.72 7.97 -6.37
C ASN A 170 -6.20 8.12 -6.21
N MET A 171 -5.56 7.16 -5.54
CA MET A 171 -4.11 7.06 -5.40
C MET A 171 -3.65 5.73 -6.01
N VAL A 172 -2.72 5.79 -6.96
CA VAL A 172 -2.34 4.63 -7.76
C VAL A 172 -0.84 4.57 -7.97
N ASP A 173 -0.22 3.53 -7.43
CA ASP A 173 1.20 3.24 -7.61
C ASP A 173 1.36 2.00 -8.50
N ARG A 174 2.14 2.11 -9.57
CA ARG A 174 2.37 1.00 -10.51
C ARG A 174 3.83 0.83 -10.83
N ASN A 175 4.28 -0.43 -10.84
CA ASN A 175 5.63 -0.81 -11.23
C ASN A 175 6.66 -0.06 -10.36
N MET A 176 6.58 -0.28 -9.06
CA MET A 176 7.46 0.33 -8.07
C MET A 176 8.54 -0.68 -7.70
N VAL A 177 9.81 -0.31 -7.86
CA VAL A 177 10.93 -1.14 -7.43
C VAL A 177 11.73 -0.36 -6.41
N GLY A 178 11.81 -0.86 -5.18
CA GLY A 178 12.67 -0.21 -4.21
C GLY A 178 12.96 -0.97 -2.94
N ARG A 179 14.08 -0.63 -2.31
CA ARG A 179 14.52 -1.33 -1.09
C ARG A 179 13.57 -1.05 0.07
N ASN A 180 13.19 0.22 0.28
CA ASN A 180 12.25 0.63 1.31
C ASN A 180 11.14 1.48 0.68
N MET A 181 9.88 1.05 0.81
CA MET A 181 8.70 1.78 0.39
C MET A 181 7.82 2.05 1.60
N VAL A 182 7.49 3.31 1.86
CA VAL A 182 6.75 3.70 3.06
C VAL A 182 5.61 4.65 2.71
N GLY A 183 4.39 4.20 2.95
CA GLY A 183 3.19 5.01 2.97
C GLY A 183 2.81 5.40 4.39
N ARG A 184 2.57 6.69 4.66
CA ARG A 184 2.09 7.14 5.97
C ARG A 184 0.99 8.18 5.87
N ASN A 185 -0.08 7.97 6.65
CA ASN A 185 -1.20 8.90 6.75
C ASN A 185 -1.79 9.20 5.37
N MET A 186 -2.26 8.16 4.66
CA MET A 186 -2.94 8.36 3.39
C MET A 186 -4.44 8.22 3.58
N VAL A 187 -5.19 9.18 3.02
CA VAL A 187 -6.65 9.16 3.02
C VAL A 187 -7.12 9.19 1.59
N GLY A 188 -7.86 8.17 1.17
CA GLY A 188 -8.42 8.20 -0.17
C GLY A 188 -9.54 7.23 -0.45
N ARG A 189 -10.40 7.57 -1.41
CA ARG A 189 -11.53 6.71 -1.76
C ARG A 189 -11.05 5.39 -2.38
N ASN A 190 -10.10 5.45 -3.31
CA ASN A 190 -9.49 4.28 -3.94
C ASN A 190 -7.97 4.37 -3.84
N MET A 191 -7.34 3.38 -3.22
CA MET A 191 -5.89 3.24 -3.11
C MET A 191 -5.46 1.93 -3.76
N VAL A 192 -4.55 2.00 -4.73
CA VAL A 192 -4.16 0.83 -5.53
C VAL A 192 -2.63 0.77 -5.68
N GLY A 193 -2.02 -0.27 -5.13
CA GLY A 193 -0.64 -0.66 -5.41
C GLY A 193 -0.61 -1.85 -6.38
N ARG A 194 0.16 -1.76 -7.46
CA ARG A 194 0.32 -2.86 -8.42
C ARG A 194 1.77 -3.06 -8.84
N ASN A 195 2.20 -4.33 -8.88
CA ASN A 195 3.54 -4.73 -9.32
C ASN A 195 4.61 -3.98 -8.49
N MET A 196 4.64 -4.26 -7.19
CA MET A 196 5.59 -3.64 -6.27
C MET A 196 6.61 -4.67 -5.84
N VAL A 197 7.89 -4.34 -6.00
CA VAL A 197 9.00 -5.22 -5.64
C VAL A 197 9.90 -4.48 -4.65
N GLY A 198 10.13 -5.08 -3.48
CA GLY A 198 11.00 -4.45 -2.50
C GLY A 198 11.65 -5.36 -1.47
N ARG A 199 12.30 -4.74 -0.49
CA ARG A 199 12.83 -5.42 0.71
C ARG A 199 12.04 -5.09 1.99
N ASN A 200 11.48 -3.89 2.07
CA ASN A 200 10.52 -3.52 3.11
C ASN A 200 9.43 -2.61 2.51
N MET A 201 8.18 -3.02 2.58
CA MET A 201 6.97 -2.24 2.27
C MET A 201 6.21 -2.01 3.56
N VAL A 202 5.96 -0.74 3.88
CA VAL A 202 5.32 -0.35 5.13
C VAL A 202 4.24 0.69 4.87
N ASP A 203 2.99 0.30 5.07
CA ASP A 203 1.87 1.22 5.06
C ASP A 203 1.35 1.45 6.49
N ARG A 204 1.17 2.72 6.85
CA ARG A 204 0.68 3.13 8.17
C ARG A 204 -0.42 4.17 8.08
N ASN A 205 -1.47 3.96 8.86
CA ASN A 205 -2.59 4.88 9.00
C ASN A 205 -3.22 5.17 7.64
N MET A 206 -3.78 4.14 7.03
CA MET A 206 -4.42 4.23 5.72
C MET A 206 -5.92 4.19 5.91
N VAL A 207 -6.62 5.19 5.37
CA VAL A 207 -8.07 5.25 5.43
C VAL A 207 -8.62 5.33 4.02
N GLY A 208 -9.52 4.42 3.66
CA GLY A 208 -10.16 4.49 2.38
C GLY A 208 -11.47 3.74 2.23
N ARG A 209 -12.06 3.80 1.03
CA ARG A 209 -13.23 2.98 0.71
C ARG A 209 -12.81 1.66 0.05
N ASN A 210 -11.79 1.70 -0.80
CA ASN A 210 -11.23 0.54 -1.47
C ASN A 210 -9.70 0.62 -1.40
N MET A 211 -9.06 -0.41 -0.83
CA MET A 211 -7.62 -0.59 -0.82
C MET A 211 -7.27 -1.89 -1.54
N VAL A 212 -6.40 -1.82 -2.54
CA VAL A 212 -6.06 -2.96 -3.39
C VAL A 212 -4.55 -3.06 -3.58
N GLY A 213 -3.96 -4.15 -3.09
CA GLY A 213 -2.59 -4.56 -3.40
C GLY A 213 -2.61 -5.73 -4.39
N ARG A 214 -1.84 -5.63 -5.49
CA ARG A 214 -1.69 -6.71 -6.47
C ARG A 214 -0.25 -6.93 -6.86
N ASN A 215 0.16 -8.20 -6.93
CA ASN A 215 1.50 -8.60 -7.38
C ASN A 215 2.58 -7.87 -6.55
N MET A 216 2.58 -8.15 -5.25
CA MET A 216 3.53 -7.56 -4.32
C MET A 216 4.55 -8.62 -3.93
N VAL A 217 5.83 -8.34 -4.17
CA VAL A 217 6.93 -9.24 -3.86
C VAL A 217 7.91 -8.52 -2.94
N ASP A 218 8.01 -8.97 -1.70
CA ASP A 218 8.82 -8.27 -0.72
C ASP A 218 9.28 -9.16 0.43
N ARG A 219 10.46 -8.90 0.98
CA ARG A 219 10.91 -9.62 2.17
C ARG A 219 10.04 -9.30 3.39
N ASN A 220 9.65 -8.05 3.60
CA ASN A 220 8.90 -7.63 4.79
C ASN A 220 7.76 -6.66 4.45
N MET A 221 6.53 -7.18 4.38
CA MET A 221 5.31 -6.38 4.22
C MET A 221 4.68 -6.08 5.58
N VAL A 222 4.42 -4.82 5.88
CA VAL A 222 3.85 -4.39 7.16
C VAL A 222 2.75 -3.35 6.93
N ASP A 223 1.53 -3.74 7.21
CA ASP A 223 0.35 -2.87 7.17
C ASP A 223 -0.12 -2.60 8.60
N ARG A 224 -0.25 -1.33 8.97
CA ARG A 224 -0.71 -0.93 10.31
C ARG A 224 -1.80 0.12 10.25
N ASN A 225 -2.84 -0.08 11.06
CA ASN A 225 -3.96 0.85 11.20
C ASN A 225 -4.61 1.12 9.84
N MET A 226 -5.13 0.05 9.26
CA MET A 226 -5.76 0.08 7.94
C MET A 226 -7.27 0.08 8.13
N VAL A 227 -7.96 1.12 7.67
CA VAL A 227 -9.42 1.22 7.74
C VAL A 227 -9.97 1.31 6.33
N SER A 228 -10.74 0.31 5.90
CA SER A 228 -11.42 0.40 4.61
C SER A 228 -12.66 -0.44 4.49
N ARG A 229 -13.64 0.03 3.72
CA ARG A 229 -14.82 -0.79 3.41
C ARG A 229 -14.43 -2.07 2.66
N ASN A 230 -13.49 -1.99 1.73
CA ASN A 230 -12.97 -3.14 0.99
C ASN A 230 -11.44 -3.14 1.01
N MET A 231 -10.84 -4.26 1.44
CA MET A 231 -9.40 -4.52 1.34
C MET A 231 -9.16 -5.77 0.52
N VAL A 232 -8.31 -5.67 -0.49
CA VAL A 232 -8.00 -6.79 -1.38
C VAL A 232 -6.50 -6.90 -1.58
N GLY A 233 -5.91 -8.00 -1.10
CA GLY A 233 -4.55 -8.41 -1.43
C GLY A 233 -4.59 -9.59 -2.40
N ARG A 234 -3.85 -9.50 -3.52
CA ARG A 234 -3.72 -10.61 -4.48
C ARG A 234 -2.28 -10.81 -4.91
N ASN A 235 -1.84 -12.07 -4.96
CA ASN A 235 -0.50 -12.47 -5.38
C ASN A 235 0.55 -11.72 -4.54
N MET A 236 0.53 -11.96 -3.24
CA MET A 236 1.46 -11.37 -2.29
C MET A 236 2.49 -12.44 -1.92
N VAL A 237 3.76 -12.18 -2.18
CA VAL A 237 4.85 -13.08 -1.84
C VAL A 237 5.78 -12.35 -0.91
N GLY A 238 6.01 -12.92 0.27
CA GLY A 238 7.03 -12.38 1.16
C GLY A 238 7.56 -13.31 2.22
N ARG A 239 8.64 -12.90 2.88
CA ARG A 239 9.16 -13.69 4.01
C ARG A 239 8.34 -13.42 5.26
N ASN A 240 8.09 -12.15 5.56
CA ASN A 240 7.27 -11.73 6.68
C ASN A 240 6.15 -10.81 6.18
N VAL A 241 4.90 -11.16 6.48
CA VAL A 241 3.72 -10.34 6.21
C VAL A 241 3.06 -10.05 7.54
N VAL A 242 2.85 -8.78 7.86
CA VAL A 242 2.30 -8.38 9.16
C VAL A 242 1.17 -7.38 8.95
N GLY A 243 -0.05 -7.79 9.25
CA GLY A 243 -1.20 -6.91 9.40
C GLY A 243 -1.45 -6.58 10.87
N ARG A 244 -1.64 -5.30 11.20
CA ARG A 244 -2.08 -4.90 12.55
C ARG A 244 -3.19 -3.87 12.48
N ASN A 245 -4.21 -4.05 13.32
CA ASN A 245 -5.35 -3.13 13.45
C ASN A 245 -5.99 -2.88 12.08
N MET A 246 -6.45 -3.96 11.45
CA MET A 246 -7.13 -3.89 10.14
C MET A 246 -8.62 -3.94 10.38
N VAL A 247 -9.34 -2.90 9.95
CA VAL A 247 -10.79 -2.81 10.08
C VAL A 247 -11.40 -2.66 8.71
N GLY A 248 -12.23 -3.63 8.31
CA GLY A 248 -12.94 -3.50 7.05
C GLY A 248 -14.15 -4.38 6.85
N ARG A 249 -15.11 -3.92 6.05
CA ARG A 249 -16.34 -4.69 5.80
C ARG A 249 -16.04 -5.96 5.02
N ASN A 250 -15.24 -5.87 3.96
CA ASN A 250 -14.82 -7.00 3.16
C ASN A 250 -13.29 -7.04 3.07
N MET A 251 -12.69 -8.14 3.50
CA MET A 251 -11.26 -8.39 3.41
C MET A 251 -11.03 -9.65 2.59
N VAL A 252 -10.21 -9.54 1.54
CA VAL A 252 -9.93 -10.65 0.63
C VAL A 252 -8.43 -10.78 0.41
N GLY A 253 -7.85 -11.88 0.87
CA GLY A 253 -6.52 -12.33 0.53
C GLY A 253 -6.59 -13.48 -0.49
N ARG A 254 -5.84 -13.38 -1.59
CA ARG A 254 -5.69 -14.47 -2.55
C ARG A 254 -4.25 -14.68 -2.94
N ASN A 255 -3.79 -15.93 -2.95
CA ASN A 255 -2.44 -16.32 -3.32
C ASN A 255 -1.42 -15.54 -2.49
N VAL A 256 -1.46 -15.76 -1.18
CA VAL A 256 -0.50 -15.18 -0.24
C VAL A 256 0.49 -16.27 0.11
N VAL A 257 1.77 -16.00 -0.12
CA VAL A 257 2.85 -16.94 0.20
C VAL A 257 3.80 -16.23 1.13
N GLY A 258 3.80 -16.66 2.39
CA GLY A 258 4.60 -16.13 3.49
C GLY A 258 5.53 -17.20 4.07
N ARG A 259 6.64 -16.80 4.70
CA ARG A 259 7.27 -17.70 5.71
C ARG A 259 6.59 -17.49 7.06
N ASN A 260 6.37 -16.24 7.43
CA ASN A 260 5.66 -15.83 8.63
C ASN A 260 4.56 -14.83 8.24
N VAL A 261 3.31 -15.16 8.55
CA VAL A 261 2.17 -14.25 8.45
C VAL A 261 1.66 -13.97 9.85
N VAL A 262 1.53 -12.70 10.21
CA VAL A 262 1.07 -12.28 11.53
C VAL A 262 0.00 -11.22 11.38
N ASP A 263 -1.25 -11.59 11.66
CA ASP A 263 -2.37 -10.67 11.68
C ASP A 263 -2.86 -10.45 13.11
N ARG A 264 -2.94 -9.18 13.53
CA ARG A 264 -3.43 -8.82 14.87
C ARG A 264 -4.55 -7.81 14.77
N ASN A 265 -5.61 -8.03 15.54
CA ASN A 265 -6.77 -7.14 15.63
C ASN A 265 -7.36 -6.88 14.24
N VAL A 266 -7.84 -7.95 13.61
CA VAL A 266 -8.46 -7.90 12.29
C VAL A 266 -9.96 -8.01 12.46
N VAL A 267 -10.68 -6.92 12.18
CA VAL A 267 -12.13 -6.86 12.37
C VAL A 267 -12.80 -6.67 11.02
N GLY A 268 -13.68 -7.61 10.65
CA GLY A 268 -14.47 -7.44 9.45
C GLY A 268 -15.76 -8.23 9.38
N ARG A 269 -16.65 -7.81 8.47
CA ARG A 269 -17.90 -8.54 8.25
C ARG A 269 -17.65 -9.81 7.44
N ASN A 270 -16.87 -9.71 6.37
CA ASN A 270 -16.51 -10.84 5.53
C ASN A 270 -14.98 -10.90 5.38
N VAL A 271 -14.37 -12.01 5.78
CA VAL A 271 -12.93 -12.27 5.62
C VAL A 271 -12.76 -13.51 4.76
N VAL A 272 -12.05 -13.38 3.64
CA VAL A 272 -11.85 -14.47 2.68
C VAL A 272 -10.37 -14.64 2.39
N GLY A 273 -9.81 -15.78 2.79
CA GLY A 273 -8.47 -16.23 2.42
C GLY A 273 -8.56 -17.38 1.40
N ARG A 274 -7.82 -17.28 0.30
CA ARG A 274 -7.67 -18.40 -0.65
C ARG A 274 -6.22 -18.61 -1.02
N ASN A 275 -5.78 -19.86 -1.02
CA ASN A 275 -4.43 -20.29 -1.37
C ASN A 275 -3.40 -19.50 -0.53
N MET A 276 -3.45 -19.71 0.78
CA MET A 276 -2.51 -19.14 1.74
C MET A 276 -1.50 -20.25 2.08
N VAL A 277 -0.23 -20.03 1.76
CA VAL A 277 0.84 -21.01 2.00
C VAL A 277 1.87 -20.37 2.90
N ASP A 278 1.87 -20.76 4.18
CA ASP A 278 2.72 -20.16 5.20
C ASP A 278 3.43 -21.23 6.04
N ARG A 279 4.65 -20.93 6.52
CA ARG A 279 5.29 -21.84 7.51
C ARG A 279 4.73 -21.59 8.90
N ASN A 280 4.60 -20.33 9.29
CA ASN A 280 4.04 -19.91 10.56
C ASN A 280 2.96 -18.84 10.33
N MET A 281 1.74 -19.11 10.78
CA MET A 281 0.65 -18.13 10.80
C MET A 281 0.38 -17.78 12.27
N VAL A 282 0.17 -16.51 12.58
CA VAL A 282 -0.23 -16.08 13.92
C VAL A 282 -1.32 -15.04 13.76
N ASP A 283 -2.54 -15.49 13.97
CA ASP A 283 -3.69 -14.61 13.99
C ASP A 283 -4.06 -14.37 15.46
N ARG A 284 -4.38 -13.13 15.82
CA ARG A 284 -4.86 -12.80 17.16
C ARG A 284 -5.98 -11.79 17.06
N ASN A 285 -7.09 -12.06 17.75
CA ASN A 285 -8.27 -11.21 17.76
C ASN A 285 -8.82 -10.95 16.35
N MET A 286 -8.99 -12.01 15.57
CA MET A 286 -9.74 -11.94 14.31
C MET A 286 -11.23 -12.07 14.61
N VAL A 287 -12.01 -11.03 14.26
CA VAL A 287 -13.46 -11.01 14.45
C VAL A 287 -14.14 -10.89 13.10
N GLY A 288 -14.85 -11.96 12.71
CA GLY A 288 -15.51 -12.11 11.41
C GLY A 288 -17.00 -12.49 11.51
N ARG A 289 -17.93 -11.84 10.80
CA ARG A 289 -19.29 -12.42 10.67
C ARG A 289 -19.28 -13.66 9.78
N ASN A 290 -18.57 -13.61 8.66
CA ASN A 290 -18.34 -14.74 7.77
C ASN A 290 -16.84 -14.86 7.46
N MET A 291 -16.25 -16.00 7.78
CA MET A 291 -14.86 -16.33 7.45
C MET A 291 -14.82 -17.51 6.47
N VAL A 292 -14.10 -17.35 5.36
CA VAL A 292 -13.95 -18.40 4.35
C VAL A 292 -12.47 -18.61 4.03
N GLY A 293 -11.95 -19.78 4.41
CA GLY A 293 -10.61 -20.24 4.08
C GLY A 293 -10.65 -21.36 3.04
N ARG A 294 -9.87 -21.26 1.97
CA ARG A 294 -9.65 -22.37 1.03
C ARG A 294 -8.16 -22.60 0.80
N ASN A 295 -7.71 -23.84 0.95
CA ASN A 295 -6.32 -24.27 0.78
C ASN A 295 -5.38 -23.42 1.66
N MET A 296 -5.48 -23.59 2.96
CA MET A 296 -4.59 -22.95 3.94
C MET A 296 -3.61 -24.00 4.46
N VAL A 297 -2.32 -23.72 4.34
CA VAL A 297 -1.25 -24.59 4.84
C VAL A 297 -0.41 -23.78 5.82
N GLY A 298 -0.34 -24.20 7.09
CA GLY A 298 0.34 -23.46 8.17
C GLY A 298 0.68 -24.35 9.37
N ARG A 299 1.82 -24.11 10.06
CA ARG A 299 2.22 -24.96 11.21
C ARG A 299 1.59 -24.61 12.54
N ASN A 300 1.17 -23.36 12.73
CA ASN A 300 0.54 -22.82 13.94
C ASN A 300 -0.60 -21.89 13.46
N MET A 301 -1.79 -21.99 14.04
CA MET A 301 -2.93 -21.07 13.88
C MET A 301 -3.47 -20.80 15.30
N VAL A 302 -3.86 -19.56 15.60
CA VAL A 302 -4.29 -19.13 16.93
C VAL A 302 -5.50 -18.18 16.77
N ASP A 303 -6.48 -18.27 17.68
CA ASP A 303 -7.63 -17.38 17.94
C ASP A 303 -8.39 -16.80 16.73
N MET A 304 -9.47 -17.48 16.34
CA MET A 304 -10.47 -16.99 15.37
C MET A 304 -11.87 -16.96 15.99
N VAL A 305 -12.49 -15.78 16.10
CA VAL A 305 -13.87 -15.65 16.58
C VAL A 305 -14.78 -15.22 15.42
N GLY A 306 -15.81 -16.01 15.10
CA GLY A 306 -16.73 -15.59 14.06
C GLY A 306 -18.03 -16.39 13.92
N ARG A 307 -19.13 -15.71 13.52
CA ARG A 307 -20.47 -16.31 13.49
C ARG A 307 -20.59 -17.50 12.53
N ASN A 308 -19.96 -17.43 11.36
CA ASN A 308 -19.92 -18.50 10.37
C ASN A 308 -18.48 -18.70 9.89
N VAL A 309 -17.94 -19.91 10.02
CA VAL A 309 -16.58 -20.28 9.58
C VAL A 309 -16.67 -21.43 8.58
N VAL A 310 -16.16 -21.25 7.37
CA VAL A 310 -16.15 -22.28 6.31
C VAL A 310 -14.72 -22.52 5.84
N GLY A 311 -14.20 -23.71 6.12
CA GLY A 311 -12.85 -24.16 5.74
C GLY A 311 -12.88 -25.29 4.72
N ARG A 312 -12.16 -25.16 3.61
CA ARG A 312 -11.93 -26.28 2.66
C ARG A 312 -10.43 -26.51 2.51
N ASN A 313 -9.96 -27.69 2.93
CA ASN A 313 -8.56 -28.11 2.93
C ASN A 313 -7.67 -27.20 3.80
N VAL A 314 -7.66 -27.47 5.11
CA VAL A 314 -6.73 -26.87 6.07
C VAL A 314 -5.75 -27.95 6.50
N VAL A 315 -4.46 -27.75 6.24
CA VAL A 315 -3.42 -28.73 6.57
C VAL A 315 -2.39 -28.07 7.49
N GLY A 316 -2.26 -28.57 8.72
CA GLY A 316 -1.35 -28.00 9.71
C GLY A 316 -0.67 -29.05 10.59
N ARG A 317 0.57 -28.78 11.04
CA ARG A 317 1.30 -29.69 11.96
C ARG A 317 0.90 -29.48 13.43
N SER A 318 0.41 -28.31 13.80
CA SER A 318 -0.10 -27.99 15.14
C SER A 318 -1.21 -26.93 15.00
N VAL A 319 -2.41 -27.24 15.45
CA VAL A 319 -3.49 -26.26 15.57
C VAL A 319 -3.69 -26.03 17.06
N VAL A 320 -3.30 -24.85 17.55
CA VAL A 320 -3.46 -24.50 18.97
C VAL A 320 -4.60 -23.48 19.00
N ASP A 321 -5.83 -23.99 18.97
CA ASP A 321 -7.02 -23.16 18.94
C ASP A 321 -7.40 -22.79 20.39
N SER A 322 -7.06 -21.57 20.79
CA SER A 322 -7.74 -20.92 21.90
C SER A 322 -9.03 -20.27 21.36
N ASN A 323 -10.18 -20.86 21.69
CA ASN A 323 -11.53 -20.31 21.53
C ASN A 323 -11.97 -20.00 20.09
N VAL A 324 -12.28 -21.04 19.30
CA VAL A 324 -13.10 -20.86 18.09
C VAL A 324 -14.58 -20.82 18.51
N VAL A 325 -15.14 -19.62 18.58
CA VAL A 325 -16.57 -19.42 18.90
C VAL A 325 -17.31 -19.04 17.62
N GLY A 326 -18.21 -19.93 17.14
CA GLY A 326 -19.00 -19.67 15.94
C GLY A 326 -20.29 -20.47 15.87
N ARG A 327 -21.40 -19.85 15.41
CA ARG A 327 -22.71 -20.52 15.33
C ARG A 327 -22.72 -21.70 14.36
N ASN A 328 -22.04 -21.57 13.22
CA ASN A 328 -21.93 -22.61 12.18
C ASN A 328 -20.48 -22.78 11.74
N VAL A 329 -19.93 -23.99 11.87
CA VAL A 329 -18.58 -24.36 11.42
C VAL A 329 -18.69 -25.52 10.43
N VAL A 330 -18.22 -25.32 9.19
CA VAL A 330 -18.27 -26.34 8.13
C VAL A 330 -16.86 -26.59 7.58
N GLY A 331 -16.34 -27.81 7.77
CA GLY A 331 -14.98 -28.22 7.38
C GLY A 331 -14.98 -29.47 6.51
N ARG A 332 -14.42 -29.44 5.30
CA ARG A 332 -14.41 -30.63 4.41
C ARG A 332 -13.22 -31.57 4.61
N ASN A 333 -12.04 -31.04 4.94
CA ASN A 333 -10.80 -31.81 5.17
C ASN A 333 -9.90 -30.99 6.12
N VAL A 334 -9.72 -31.44 7.35
CA VAL A 334 -8.79 -30.87 8.34
C VAL A 334 -7.82 -31.98 8.73
N VAL A 335 -6.53 -31.76 8.51
CA VAL A 335 -5.47 -32.74 8.82
C VAL A 335 -4.46 -32.07 9.77
N GLY A 336 -4.41 -32.58 11.00
CA GLY A 336 -3.59 -32.07 12.12
C GLY A 336 -2.69 -33.16 12.71
N ARG A 337 -1.51 -32.80 13.26
CA ARG A 337 -0.68 -33.72 14.08
C ARG A 337 -0.89 -33.56 15.59
N ASN A 338 -1.39 -32.40 16.01
CA ASN A 338 -1.73 -32.01 17.38
C ASN A 338 -2.79 -30.89 17.29
N VAL A 339 -4.07 -31.20 17.51
CA VAL A 339 -5.13 -30.20 17.73
C VAL A 339 -5.36 -30.08 19.23
N VAL A 340 -4.99 -28.95 19.82
CA VAL A 340 -5.28 -28.65 21.23
C VAL A 340 -6.34 -27.56 21.23
N GLY A 341 -7.59 -27.93 21.52
CA GLY A 341 -8.73 -27.03 21.59
C GLY A 341 -9.09 -26.78 23.05
N ARG A 342 -9.13 -25.51 23.48
CA ARG A 342 -9.60 -25.17 24.84
C ARG A 342 -11.10 -24.90 24.92
N ASN A 343 -11.76 -24.57 23.80
CA ASN A 343 -13.22 -24.39 23.68
C ASN A 343 -13.58 -24.27 22.19
N MET A 344 -14.11 -25.33 21.57
CA MET A 344 -14.82 -25.22 20.29
C MET A 344 -16.32 -25.17 20.56
N VAL A 345 -16.91 -23.99 20.46
CA VAL A 345 -18.36 -23.79 20.73
C VAL A 345 -19.05 -23.43 19.43
N GLY A 346 -19.89 -24.35 18.92
CA GLY A 346 -20.75 -24.09 17.79
C GLY A 346 -22.03 -24.91 17.78
N ARG A 347 -23.14 -24.27 17.36
CA ARG A 347 -24.47 -24.90 17.33
C ARG A 347 -24.59 -25.96 16.25
N ASN A 348 -23.94 -25.78 15.10
CA ASN A 348 -23.97 -26.74 14.00
C ASN A 348 -22.56 -26.94 13.44
N MET A 349 -21.96 -28.11 13.71
CA MET A 349 -20.67 -28.54 13.16
C MET A 349 -20.87 -29.67 12.15
N VAL A 350 -20.39 -29.50 10.91
CA VAL A 350 -20.48 -30.53 9.86
C VAL A 350 -19.10 -30.77 9.25
N GLY A 351 -18.56 -31.97 9.42
CA GLY A 351 -17.26 -32.40 8.89
C GLY A 351 -17.30 -33.77 8.21
N ARG A 352 -16.60 -33.93 7.08
CA ARG A 352 -16.55 -35.22 6.34
C ARG A 352 -15.26 -36.01 6.54
N ASN A 353 -14.15 -35.39 6.92
CA ASN A 353 -12.85 -36.03 7.15
C ASN A 353 -12.02 -35.19 8.14
N MET A 354 -12.06 -35.52 9.43
CA MET A 354 -11.13 -35.01 10.45
C MET A 354 -10.22 -36.17 10.85
N VAL A 355 -8.91 -36.02 10.66
CA VAL A 355 -7.91 -37.03 11.03
C VAL A 355 -6.89 -36.37 11.96
N ASP A 356 -6.84 -36.84 13.21
CA ASP A 356 -5.86 -36.44 14.22
C ASP A 356 -5.40 -37.67 15.03
N ARG A 357 -4.18 -37.64 15.56
CA ARG A 357 -3.65 -38.65 16.49
C ARG A 357 -3.77 -38.25 17.95
N ASN A 358 -3.94 -36.97 18.29
CA ASN A 358 -3.97 -36.47 19.67
C ASN A 358 -4.94 -35.28 19.81
N ILE A 359 -6.24 -35.57 19.98
CA ILE A 359 -7.22 -34.55 20.40
C ILE A 359 -7.20 -34.51 21.93
N VAL A 360 -6.87 -33.36 22.51
CA VAL A 360 -7.07 -33.06 23.93
C VAL A 360 -8.10 -31.93 23.97
N ASP A 361 -9.31 -32.23 24.43
CA ASP A 361 -10.45 -31.30 24.43
C ASP A 361 -11.16 -31.37 25.79
N ASP A 362 -11.43 -30.22 26.38
CA ASP A 362 -12.15 -30.13 27.66
C ASP A 362 -13.67 -30.01 27.46
N PHE A 363 -14.16 -29.53 26.30
CA PHE A 363 -15.61 -29.42 26.00
C PHE A 363 -15.88 -29.31 24.50
N ILE A 364 -16.33 -30.39 23.86
CA ILE A 364 -17.01 -30.33 22.57
C ILE A 364 -18.52 -30.41 22.82
N SER A 365 -19.23 -29.29 22.66
CA SER A 365 -20.70 -29.32 22.53
C SER A 365 -21.06 -29.43 21.05
N VAL A 366 -21.51 -30.62 20.62
CA VAL A 366 -22.07 -30.80 19.28
C VAL A 366 -23.59 -30.99 19.41
N SER A 367 -24.37 -29.97 19.06
CA SER A 367 -25.78 -30.21 18.73
C SER A 367 -25.84 -30.60 17.25
N HIS A 368 -26.11 -31.87 16.96
CA HIS A 368 -26.44 -32.29 15.59
C HIS A 368 -27.92 -32.05 15.35
N GLU A 369 -28.27 -31.07 14.53
CA GLU A 369 -29.61 -30.99 13.91
C GLU A 369 -29.60 -31.87 12.65
N PHE A 370 -29.93 -33.15 12.80
CA PHE A 370 -30.38 -33.96 11.67
C PHE A 370 -31.87 -33.62 11.42
N PRO A 371 -32.32 -33.47 10.17
CA PRO A 371 -33.74 -33.52 9.88
C PRO A 371 -34.21 -34.97 10.11
N CYS A 372 -34.82 -35.25 11.26
CA CYS A 372 -35.46 -36.52 11.56
C CYS A 372 -36.99 -36.36 11.52
N GLU A 373 -37.67 -37.23 10.78
CA GLU A 373 -39.00 -37.68 11.19
C GLU A 373 -38.80 -38.57 12.43
N GLY A 374 -39.33 -38.16 13.58
CA GLY A 374 -39.42 -38.98 14.79
C GLY A 374 -38.36 -38.72 15.87
N GLU A 375 -38.81 -38.10 16.96
CA GLU A 375 -38.24 -38.03 18.32
C GLU A 375 -36.89 -37.34 18.59
N TRP A 376 -36.94 -36.40 19.56
CA TRP A 376 -35.83 -35.56 20.01
C TRP A 376 -35.04 -36.23 21.14
N LYS A 377 -33.74 -36.46 20.96
CA LYS A 377 -32.81 -36.76 22.07
C LYS A 377 -31.55 -35.89 22.01
N LEU A 378 -31.27 -35.22 23.12
CA LEU A 378 -30.00 -34.54 23.41
C LEU A 378 -28.93 -35.62 23.64
N VAL A 379 -27.93 -35.72 22.76
CA VAL A 379 -26.79 -36.64 22.96
C VAL A 379 -25.58 -35.83 23.44
N VAL A 380 -25.22 -36.00 24.71
CA VAL A 380 -23.95 -35.56 25.28
C VAL A 380 -22.96 -36.72 25.15
N CYS A 381 -21.91 -36.58 24.32
CA CYS A 381 -20.83 -37.56 24.26
C CYS A 381 -19.74 -37.21 25.29
N ASN A 382 -19.76 -37.86 26.46
CA ASN A 382 -18.58 -37.99 27.32
C ASN A 382 -17.87 -39.32 26.98
N ARG A 383 -16.54 -39.31 26.81
CA ARG A 383 -15.74 -40.55 26.85
C ARG A 383 -14.90 -40.58 28.12
N GLU A 384 -15.27 -41.47 29.03
CA GLU A 384 -14.43 -41.95 30.12
C GLU A 384 -13.25 -42.74 29.55
N TRP A 385 -12.06 -42.54 30.13
CA TRP A 385 -10.89 -43.37 29.88
C TRP A 385 -10.96 -44.62 30.77
N GLN A 386 -11.21 -45.80 30.20
CA GLN A 386 -10.99 -47.06 30.93
C GLN A 386 -9.51 -47.45 30.86
N LEU A 387 -8.82 -47.28 31.99
CA LEU A 387 -7.60 -48.01 32.34
C LEU A 387 -8.01 -49.46 32.64
N ASN A 388 -7.67 -50.40 31.76
CA ASN A 388 -7.80 -51.82 32.08
C ASN A 388 -6.75 -52.18 33.14
N ALA A 389 -7.23 -52.35 34.37
CA ALA A 389 -6.55 -53.06 35.44
C ALA A 389 -6.55 -54.57 35.16
N SER A 390 -5.49 -55.22 35.62
CA SER A 390 -5.21 -56.65 35.63
C SER A 390 -6.36 -57.51 36.18
N VAL A 391 -6.61 -58.66 35.55
CA VAL A 391 -7.34 -59.78 36.17
C VAL A 391 -6.36 -60.94 36.36
N THR A 392 -6.03 -61.21 37.61
CA THR A 392 -5.60 -62.52 38.12
C THR A 392 -6.81 -63.43 38.16
N ASN A 393 -6.62 -64.69 37.74
CA ASN A 393 -7.23 -65.87 38.34
C ASN A 393 -6.20 -66.98 38.36
#